data_AF-A0AAD9MCG7-F1
#
_entry.id   AF-A0AAD9MCG7-F1
#
_cell.length_a   1.000
_cell.length_b   1.000
_cell.length_c   1.000
_cell.angle_alpha   90.00
_cell.angle_beta   90.00
_cell.angle_gamma   90.00
#
_symmetry.space_group_name_H-M   'P 1'
#
loop_
_entity.id
_entity.type
_entity.pdbx_description
1 polymer ?
#
loop_
_entity_poly.entity_id
_entity_poly.type
_entity_poly.pdbx_seq_one_letter_code
_entity_poly.pdbx_strand_id
1 'polypeptide(L)'
;MSDDEADLDLLALLRQHLAGKPMLNDELETGVLEGAEYVYDNAIDVALDMRSTKNAAATIYAQMQNKNYTTAKWSEPELHPKTKDEATLAFIFTMDLLNFCFWSERPEEERFAIFYRGKKWTGYWSLVAALQRAQDEVR
;
A
#
# COMPACT_ATOMS: atom_id res chain seq x y z
N MET A 1 27.93 -16.61 -12.70
CA MET A 1 27.49 -15.56 -13.63
C MET A 1 26.24 -16.14 -14.28
N SER A 2 25.05 -15.76 -13.79
CA SER A 2 23.78 -16.38 -14.18
C SER A 2 23.10 -15.49 -15.21
N ASP A 3 22.99 -15.95 -16.46
CA ASP A 3 22.41 -15.26 -17.62
C ASP A 3 20.88 -15.00 -17.53
N ASP A 4 20.29 -15.03 -16.32
CA ASP A 4 18.83 -14.95 -16.09
C ASP A 4 18.39 -13.61 -15.46
N GLU A 5 19.30 -12.63 -15.29
CA GLU A 5 18.90 -11.28 -14.93
C GLU A 5 18.46 -10.51 -16.16
N ALA A 6 17.19 -10.09 -16.16
CA ALA A 6 16.65 -9.25 -17.20
C ALA A 6 17.41 -7.92 -17.23
N ASP A 7 18.09 -7.65 -18.33
CA ASP A 7 18.78 -6.40 -18.60
C ASP A 7 17.77 -5.25 -18.58
N LEU A 8 17.83 -4.46 -17.51
CA LEU A 8 16.90 -3.35 -17.24
C LEU A 8 17.05 -2.25 -18.29
N ASP A 9 18.25 -2.06 -18.84
CA ASP A 9 18.52 -1.09 -19.90
C ASP A 9 17.91 -1.56 -21.22
N LEU A 10 18.01 -2.85 -21.53
CA LEU A 10 17.34 -3.45 -22.69
C LEU A 10 15.81 -3.35 -22.57
N LEU A 11 15.25 -3.58 -21.39
CA LEU A 11 13.82 -3.42 -21.14
C LEU A 11 13.37 -1.96 -21.27
N ALA A 12 14.16 -1.01 -20.77
CA ALA A 12 13.90 0.42 -20.90
C ALA A 12 13.94 0.85 -22.38
N LEU A 13 14.93 0.38 -23.15
CA LEU A 13 15.06 0.61 -24.59
C LEU A 13 13.85 0.06 -25.35
N LEU A 14 13.44 -1.17 -25.06
CA LEU A 14 12.28 -1.81 -25.69
C LEU A 14 10.98 -1.07 -25.36
N ARG A 15 10.79 -0.62 -24.12
CA ARG A 15 9.64 0.21 -23.73
C ARG A 15 9.61 1.53 -24.49
N GLN A 16 10.76 2.21 -24.61
CA GLN A 16 10.86 3.47 -25.35
C GLN A 16 10.55 3.29 -26.84
N HIS A 17 10.96 2.17 -27.44
CA HIS A 17 10.74 1.88 -28.86
C HIS A 17 9.30 1.44 -29.16
N LEU A 18 8.69 0.65 -28.28
CA LEU A 18 7.36 0.07 -28.49
C LEU A 18 6.21 0.99 -28.02
N ALA A 19 6.42 1.76 -26.96
CA ALA A 19 5.38 2.61 -26.36
C ALA A 19 5.55 4.11 -26.68
N GLY A 20 6.60 4.49 -27.41
CA GLY A 20 7.00 5.89 -27.59
C GLY A 20 7.67 6.46 -26.33
N LYS A 21 8.41 7.57 -26.47
CA LYS A 21 8.97 8.28 -25.31
C LYS A 21 7.81 8.64 -24.36
N PRO A 22 7.78 8.14 -23.11
CA PRO A 22 6.97 8.78 -22.10
C PRO A 22 7.47 10.23 -22.04
N MET A 23 6.56 11.20 -21.96
CA MET A 23 6.98 12.50 -21.44
C MET A 23 7.51 12.22 -20.05
N LEU A 24 8.84 12.25 -19.90
CA LEU A 24 9.48 12.49 -18.62
C LEU A 24 9.01 13.88 -18.18
N ASN A 25 7.81 13.95 -17.59
CA ASN A 25 7.66 14.85 -16.47
C ASN A 25 8.76 14.40 -15.51
N ASP A 26 9.60 15.32 -15.06
CA ASP A 26 10.53 15.07 -13.95
C ASP A 26 9.73 14.31 -12.88
N GLU A 27 9.91 12.99 -12.83
CA GLU A 27 9.20 12.17 -11.86
C GLU A 27 9.62 12.76 -10.52
N LEU A 28 8.64 13.16 -9.72
CA LEU A 28 8.89 13.72 -8.40
C LEU A 28 9.68 12.68 -7.61
N GLU A 29 11.00 12.85 -7.59
CA GLU A 29 11.91 11.95 -6.89
C GLU A 29 11.70 12.18 -5.40
N THR A 30 11.20 11.14 -4.73
CA THR A 30 10.88 11.21 -3.30
C THR A 30 12.11 10.90 -2.44
N GLY A 31 13.21 10.42 -3.04
CA GLY A 31 14.42 9.97 -2.35
C GLY A 31 14.23 8.65 -1.60
N VAL A 32 13.04 8.05 -1.66
CA VAL A 32 12.72 6.79 -0.98
C VAL A 32 13.54 5.64 -1.54
N LEU A 33 13.76 5.60 -2.85
CA LEU A 33 14.56 4.54 -3.48
C LEU A 33 16.03 4.63 -3.07
N GLU A 34 16.62 5.83 -3.17
CA GLU A 34 18.00 6.10 -2.73
C GLU A 34 18.19 5.75 -1.25
N GLY A 35 17.27 6.17 -0.38
CA GLY A 35 17.33 5.86 1.05
C GLY A 35 17.19 4.37 1.35
N ALA A 36 16.29 3.67 0.65
CA ALA A 36 16.11 2.23 0.81
C ALA A 36 17.33 1.44 0.31
N GLU A 37 17.93 1.86 -0.81
CA GLU A 37 19.17 1.29 -1.35
C GLU A 37 20.34 1.50 -0.39
N TYR A 38 20.52 2.71 0.14
CA TYR A 38 21.56 2.98 1.12
C TYR A 38 21.43 2.08 2.36
N VAL A 39 20.22 1.91 2.90
CA VAL A 39 19.98 1.01 4.05
C VAL A 39 20.31 -0.44 3.68
N TYR A 40 19.92 -0.89 2.49
CA TYR A 40 20.22 -2.24 2.02
C TYR A 40 21.73 -2.49 1.91
N ASP A 41 22.47 -1.58 1.27
CA ASP A 41 23.92 -1.72 1.02
C ASP A 41 24.75 -1.66 2.31
N ASN A 42 24.24 -1.00 3.35
CA ASN A 42 24.94 -0.78 4.61
C ASN A 42 24.40 -1.65 5.77
N ALA A 43 23.39 -2.50 5.55
CA ALA A 43 22.86 -3.38 6.58
C ALA A 43 23.87 -4.49 6.93
N ILE A 44 24.09 -4.73 8.22
CA ILE A 44 25.03 -5.75 8.72
C ILE A 44 24.28 -7.02 9.17
N ASP A 45 23.17 -6.84 9.89
CA ASP A 45 22.45 -7.94 10.54
C ASP A 45 21.30 -8.50 9.70
N VAL A 46 20.94 -7.83 8.61
CA VAL A 46 19.78 -8.17 7.77
C VAL A 46 20.20 -8.22 6.31
N ALA A 47 19.83 -9.28 5.61
CA ALA A 47 20.04 -9.44 4.18
C ALA A 47 18.75 -9.88 3.49
N LEU A 48 18.51 -9.37 2.28
CA LEU A 48 17.36 -9.79 1.47
C LEU A 48 17.68 -11.09 0.73
N ASP A 49 16.80 -12.09 0.85
CA ASP A 49 16.82 -13.24 -0.04
C ASP A 49 16.05 -12.91 -1.32
N MET A 50 16.79 -12.47 -2.34
CA MET A 50 16.23 -12.07 -3.64
C MET A 50 15.44 -13.21 -4.32
N ARG A 51 15.86 -14.46 -4.13
CA ARG A 51 15.15 -15.61 -4.72
C ARG A 51 13.80 -15.79 -4.05
N SER A 52 13.77 -15.79 -2.73
CA SER A 52 12.52 -15.94 -1.97
C SER A 52 11.58 -14.76 -2.18
N THR A 53 12.10 -13.52 -2.26
CA THR A 53 11.30 -12.33 -2.60
C THR A 53 10.64 -12.45 -3.97
N LYS A 54 11.39 -12.87 -5.01
CA LYS A 54 10.84 -13.11 -6.36
C LYS A 54 9.77 -14.21 -6.35
N ASN A 55 10.00 -15.30 -5.63
CA ASN A 55 9.02 -16.38 -5.49
C ASN A 55 7.74 -15.94 -4.77
N ALA A 56 7.87 -15.14 -3.72
CA ALA A 56 6.75 -14.58 -2.98
C ALA A 56 5.94 -13.61 -3.88
N ALA A 57 6.62 -12.72 -4.59
CA ALA A 57 5.99 -11.80 -5.54
C ALA A 57 5.22 -12.54 -6.64
N ALA A 58 5.83 -13.58 -7.25
CA ALA A 58 5.18 -14.41 -8.25
C ALA A 58 3.93 -15.13 -7.67
N THR A 59 4.04 -15.63 -6.44
CA THR A 59 2.92 -16.29 -5.75
C THR A 59 1.77 -15.32 -5.49
N ILE A 60 2.06 -14.14 -4.94
CA ILE A 60 1.07 -13.09 -4.68
C ILE A 60 0.40 -12.68 -5.98
N TYR A 61 1.18 -12.43 -7.03
CA TYR A 61 0.66 -12.04 -8.34
C TYR A 61 -0.29 -13.11 -8.91
N ALA A 62 0.13 -14.38 -8.91
CA ALA A 62 -0.73 -15.49 -9.36
C ALA A 62 -2.04 -15.56 -8.56
N GLN A 63 -1.99 -15.37 -7.24
CA GLN A 63 -3.17 -15.35 -6.39
C GLN A 63 -4.08 -14.14 -6.67
N MET A 64 -3.51 -12.96 -6.95
CA MET A 64 -4.28 -11.78 -7.34
C MET A 64 -5.04 -12.03 -8.65
N GLN A 65 -4.39 -12.64 -9.65
CA GLN A 65 -5.05 -13.02 -10.90
C GLN A 65 -6.17 -14.04 -10.66
N ASN A 66 -5.88 -15.13 -9.97
CA ASN A 66 -6.86 -16.19 -9.71
C ASN A 66 -8.09 -15.70 -8.92
N LYS A 67 -7.91 -14.74 -8.01
CA LYS A 67 -8.99 -14.17 -7.19
C LYS A 67 -9.64 -12.93 -7.82
N ASN A 68 -9.22 -12.54 -9.03
CA ASN A 68 -9.60 -11.28 -9.67
C ASN A 68 -9.48 -10.10 -8.68
N TYR A 69 -8.39 -10.07 -7.90
CA TYR A 69 -8.16 -9.03 -6.91
C TYR A 69 -7.68 -7.77 -7.62
N THR A 70 -8.38 -6.66 -7.41
CA THR A 70 -8.07 -5.37 -8.02
C THR A 70 -8.07 -4.29 -6.95
N THR A 71 -7.44 -3.16 -7.22
CA THR A 71 -7.48 -1.99 -6.34
C THR A 71 -8.91 -1.47 -6.14
N ALA A 72 -9.83 -1.78 -7.06
CA ALA A 72 -11.25 -1.45 -6.90
C ALA A 72 -11.89 -2.13 -5.68
N LYS A 73 -11.39 -3.31 -5.28
CA LYS A 73 -11.88 -4.03 -4.08
C LYS A 73 -11.66 -3.24 -2.79
N TRP A 74 -10.64 -2.37 -2.75
CA TRP A 74 -10.40 -1.54 -1.57
C TRP A 74 -11.56 -0.57 -1.32
N SER A 75 -12.24 -0.09 -2.34
CA SER A 75 -13.39 0.81 -2.19
C SER A 75 -14.71 0.07 -1.95
N GLU A 76 -14.73 -1.27 -1.84
CA GLU A 76 -15.95 -2.03 -1.55
C GLU A 76 -16.47 -1.83 -0.12
N PRO A 77 -15.63 -1.93 0.94
CA PRO A 77 -16.10 -1.82 2.33
C PRO A 77 -16.79 -0.49 2.60
N GLU A 78 -17.90 -0.53 3.34
CA GLU A 78 -18.81 0.60 3.55
C GLU A 78 -18.11 1.90 3.97
N LEU A 79 -17.14 1.79 4.88
CA LEU A 79 -16.48 2.93 5.49
C LEU A 79 -15.29 3.48 4.71
N HIS A 80 -14.86 2.84 3.61
CA HIS A 80 -13.81 3.43 2.77
C HIS A 80 -14.39 4.50 1.84
N PRO A 81 -13.63 5.58 1.57
CA PRO A 81 -13.99 6.55 0.54
C PRO A 81 -14.27 5.87 -0.80
N LYS A 82 -15.28 6.38 -1.51
CA LYS A 82 -15.75 5.84 -2.79
C LYS A 82 -15.25 6.64 -3.99
N THR A 83 -14.90 7.90 -3.78
CA THR A 83 -14.33 8.78 -4.81
C THR A 83 -12.82 8.52 -4.96
N LYS A 84 -12.20 9.15 -5.96
CA LYS A 84 -10.75 9.08 -6.24
C LYS A 84 -10.20 10.50 -6.38
N ASP A 85 -10.49 11.32 -5.38
CA ASP A 85 -10.12 12.72 -5.30
C ASP A 85 -9.02 12.96 -4.26
N GLU A 86 -8.58 14.22 -4.14
CA GLU A 86 -7.59 14.64 -3.15
C GLU A 86 -8.03 14.34 -1.72
N ALA A 87 -9.32 14.46 -1.42
CA ALA A 87 -9.86 14.11 -0.09
C ALA A 87 -9.67 12.62 0.22
N THR A 88 -9.86 11.74 -0.76
CA THR A 88 -9.57 10.31 -0.62
C THR A 88 -8.10 10.05 -0.36
N LEU A 89 -7.19 10.78 -1.03
CA LEU A 89 -5.76 10.67 -0.77
C LEU A 89 -5.39 11.14 0.64
N ALA A 90 -5.92 12.30 1.08
CA ALA A 90 -5.71 12.81 2.43
C ALA A 90 -6.26 11.84 3.49
N PHE A 91 -7.40 11.21 3.22
CA PHE A 91 -7.97 10.16 4.08
C PHE A 91 -7.03 8.95 4.18
N ILE A 92 -6.57 8.41 3.05
CA ILE A 92 -5.65 7.27 3.02
C ILE A 92 -4.37 7.59 3.78
N PHE A 93 -3.79 8.76 3.54
CA PHE A 93 -2.56 9.20 4.22
C PHE A 93 -2.76 9.32 5.74
N THR A 94 -3.85 9.94 6.18
CA THR A 94 -4.18 10.07 7.61
C THR A 94 -4.44 8.70 8.25
N MET A 95 -5.16 7.83 7.55
CA MET A 95 -5.45 6.47 8.00
C MET A 95 -4.18 5.64 8.12
N ASP A 96 -3.25 5.73 7.17
CA ASP A 96 -1.98 5.00 7.19
C ASP A 96 -1.09 5.44 8.36
N LEU A 97 -0.95 6.76 8.55
CA LEU A 97 -0.20 7.34 9.68
C LEU A 97 -0.70 6.88 11.05
N LEU A 98 -2.00 6.67 11.19
CA LEU A 98 -2.62 6.29 12.47
C LEU A 98 -2.85 4.80 12.60
N ASN A 99 -2.67 4.00 11.55
CA ASN A 99 -3.10 2.60 11.49
C ASN A 99 -2.55 1.78 12.67
N PHE A 100 -1.26 1.95 12.96
CA PHE A 100 -0.55 1.20 14.00
C PHE A 100 -1.13 1.42 15.40
N CYS A 101 -1.71 2.60 15.69
CA CYS A 101 -2.28 2.94 17.00
C CYS A 101 -3.52 2.12 17.36
N PHE A 102 -4.15 1.44 16.39
CA PHE A 102 -5.42 0.74 16.56
C PHE A 102 -5.27 -0.79 16.55
N TRP A 103 -4.03 -1.29 16.51
CA TRP A 103 -3.74 -2.72 16.72
C TRP A 103 -3.59 -3.02 18.22
N SER A 104 -4.17 -4.12 18.66
CA SER A 104 -4.09 -4.56 20.06
C SER A 104 -4.19 -6.07 20.15
N GLU A 105 -3.30 -6.66 20.96
CA GLU A 105 -3.31 -8.09 21.30
C GLU A 105 -4.39 -8.45 22.33
N ARG A 106 -5.01 -7.46 22.97
CA ARG A 106 -6.04 -7.68 23.99
C ARG A 106 -7.29 -8.36 23.39
N PRO A 107 -8.12 -9.01 24.23
CA PRO A 107 -9.44 -9.48 23.84
C PRO A 107 -10.31 -8.36 23.22
N GLU A 108 -11.22 -8.70 22.32
CA GLU A 108 -11.99 -7.73 21.53
C GLU A 108 -12.84 -6.79 22.42
N GLU A 109 -13.29 -7.29 23.56
CA GLU A 109 -14.10 -6.55 24.53
C GLU A 109 -13.33 -5.39 25.18
N GLU A 110 -12.01 -5.52 25.28
CA GLU A 110 -11.09 -4.55 25.88
C GLU A 110 -10.40 -3.64 24.85
N ARG A 111 -10.57 -3.93 23.55
CA ARG A 111 -10.00 -3.10 22.49
C ARG A 111 -10.73 -1.77 22.41
N PHE A 112 -9.99 -0.76 21.96
CA PHE A 112 -10.62 0.49 21.56
C PHE A 112 -11.71 0.20 20.51
N ALA A 113 -12.87 0.82 20.71
CA ALA A 113 -14.03 0.60 19.88
C ALA A 113 -14.86 1.87 19.76
N ILE A 114 -15.50 2.04 18.61
CA ILE A 114 -16.40 3.15 18.35
C ILE A 114 -17.76 2.61 17.93
N PHE A 115 -18.82 3.18 18.52
CA PHE A 115 -20.16 3.01 17.99
C PHE A 115 -20.43 4.07 16.92
N TYR A 116 -20.69 3.61 15.70
CA TYR A 116 -20.93 4.47 14.55
C TYR A 116 -21.86 3.78 13.56
N ARG A 117 -22.87 4.52 13.06
CA ARG A 117 -23.93 4.00 12.17
C ARG A 117 -24.63 2.75 12.70
N GLY A 118 -24.94 2.75 14.01
CA GLY A 118 -25.65 1.64 14.68
C GLY A 118 -24.82 0.38 14.90
N LYS A 119 -23.50 0.40 14.62
CA LYS A 119 -22.60 -0.74 14.77
C LYS A 119 -21.40 -0.40 15.65
N LYS A 120 -20.93 -1.38 16.43
CA LYS A 120 -19.64 -1.32 17.14
C LYS A 120 -18.52 -1.71 16.18
N TRP A 121 -17.53 -0.86 16.02
CA TRP A 121 -16.34 -1.08 15.21
C TRP A 121 -15.11 -1.24 16.10
N THR A 122 -14.26 -2.22 15.81
CA THR A 122 -13.06 -2.60 16.59
C THR A 122 -11.84 -2.69 15.67
N GLY A 123 -10.63 -2.60 16.24
CA GLY A 123 -9.37 -2.71 15.51
C GLY A 123 -9.23 -1.67 14.39
N TYR A 124 -8.71 -2.08 13.23
CA TYR A 124 -8.62 -1.24 12.02
C TYR A 124 -9.93 -0.48 11.72
N TRP A 125 -11.08 -1.14 11.82
CA TRP A 125 -12.35 -0.52 11.47
C TRP A 125 -12.79 0.55 12.46
N SER A 126 -12.31 0.52 13.71
CA SER A 126 -12.57 1.60 14.66
C SER A 126 -11.89 2.91 14.25
N LEU A 127 -10.69 2.86 13.65
CA LEU A 127 -10.03 4.02 13.06
C LEU A 127 -10.81 4.56 11.87
N VAL A 128 -11.15 3.69 10.91
CA VAL A 128 -11.90 4.12 9.71
C VAL A 128 -13.24 4.72 10.11
N ALA A 129 -13.94 4.13 11.09
CA ALA A 129 -15.17 4.68 11.65
C ALA A 129 -14.95 6.03 12.34
N ALA A 130 -13.86 6.21 13.10
CA ALA A 130 -13.51 7.49 13.71
C ALA A 130 -13.34 8.60 12.67
N LEU A 131 -12.57 8.32 11.62
CA LEU A 131 -12.27 9.28 10.55
C LEU A 131 -13.53 9.65 9.76
N GLN A 132 -14.39 8.67 9.47
CA GLN A 132 -15.67 8.93 8.81
C GLN A 132 -16.62 9.72 9.71
N ARG A 133 -16.72 9.36 10.99
CA ARG A 133 -17.55 10.08 11.97
C ARG A 133 -17.10 11.53 12.12
N ALA A 134 -15.80 11.79 12.17
CA ALA A 134 -15.26 13.14 12.23
C ALA A 134 -15.67 13.98 11.01
N GLN A 135 -15.71 13.39 9.81
CA GLN A 135 -16.20 14.09 8.62
C GLN A 135 -17.71 14.34 8.65
N ASP A 136 -18.49 13.39 9.15
CA ASP A 136 -19.95 13.49 9.24
C ASP A 136 -20.41 14.47 10.33
N GLU A 137 -19.67 14.61 11.45
CA GLU A 137 -20.03 15.46 12.60
C GLU A 137 -19.44 16.88 12.56
N VAL A 138 -18.43 17.16 11.73
CA VAL A 138 -17.83 18.51 11.59
C VAL A 138 -18.64 19.42 10.65
N ARG A 139 -19.80 18.96 10.18
CA ARG A 139 -20.73 19.74 9.33
C ARG A 139 -21.90 20.32 10.11
#